data_AF-A0A3P8DDR3-F1
#
_entry.id   AF-A0A3P8DDR3-F1
#
_cell.length_a   1.000
_cell.length_b   1.000
_cell.length_c   1.000
_cell.angle_alpha   90.00
_cell.angle_beta   90.00
_cell.angle_gamma   90.00
#
_symmetry.space_group_name_H-M   'P 1'
#
loop_
_entity.id
_entity.type
_entity.pdbx_description
1 polymer ?
#
loop_
_entity_poly.entity_id
_entity_poly.type
_entity_poly.pdbx_seq_one_letter_code
_entity_poly.pdbx_strand_id
1 'polypeptide(L)' 'MNYRVPVTRQEVIDILLNGLHRLEYRGYDSAGLAVDLPSVAQNGVLNGEAAMGSPIAVVRQKGKVSALVQAVKSELHM' A
#
# COMPACT_ATOMS: atom_id res chain seq x y z
N MET A 1 2.57 6.74 -18.24
CA MET A 1 3.79 6.01 -18.67
C MET A 1 4.58 5.62 -17.42
N ASN A 2 4.18 4.55 -16.70
CA ASN A 2 4.84 4.06 -15.46
C ASN A 2 4.85 2.52 -15.42
N TYR A 3 5.17 1.87 -16.54
CA TYR A 3 5.19 0.41 -16.63
C TYR A 3 6.63 -0.11 -16.55
N ARG A 4 6.87 -1.11 -15.69
CA ARG A 4 8.20 -1.69 -15.44
C ARG A 4 9.26 -0.68 -15.01
N VAL A 5 8.84 0.37 -14.29
CA VAL A 5 9.75 1.31 -13.64
C VAL A 5 10.02 0.80 -12.23
N PRO A 6 11.28 0.60 -11.83
CA PRO A 6 11.61 0.22 -10.47
C PRO A 6 11.19 1.33 -9.50
N VAL A 7 10.31 0.99 -8.57
CA VAL A 7 9.83 1.86 -7.50
C VAL A 7 9.83 1.09 -6.21
N THR A 8 10.10 1.77 -5.11
CA THR A 8 10.00 1.16 -3.79
C THR A 8 8.54 1.02 -3.40
N ARG A 9 8.23 0.00 -2.59
CA ARG A 9 6.88 -0.18 -2.04
C ARG A 9 6.44 1.03 -1.20
N GLN A 10 7.37 1.68 -0.50
CA GLN A 10 7.10 2.90 0.26
C GLN A 10 6.58 4.02 -0.65
N GLU A 11 7.25 4.27 -1.78
CA GLU A 11 6.81 5.27 -2.76
C GLU A 11 5.41 4.97 -3.31
N VAL A 12 5.12 3.69 -3.60
CA VAL A 12 3.78 3.28 -4.04
C VAL A 12 2.73 3.58 -2.97
N ILE A 13 3.01 3.22 -1.71
CA ILE A 13 2.12 3.48 -0.58
C ILE A 13 1.89 4.98 -0.40
N ASP A 14 2.95 5.79 -0.46
CA ASP A 14 2.85 7.24 -0.30
C ASP A 14 2.02 7.88 -1.43
N ILE A 15 2.19 7.42 -2.67
CA ILE A 15 1.36 7.86 -3.81
C ILE A 15 -0.12 7.53 -3.57
N LEU A 16 -0.42 6.31 -3.12
CA LEU A 16 -1.79 5.87 -2.87
C LEU A 16 -2.44 6.66 -1.73
N LEU A 17 -1.74 6.85 -0.60
CA LEU A 17 -2.22 7.61 0.55
C LEU A 17 -2.45 9.09 0.20
N ASN A 18 -1.53 9.71 -0.54
CA ASN A 18 -1.70 11.08 -1.03
C ASN A 18 -2.88 11.20 -2.00
N GLY A 19 -3.12 10.19 -2.84
CA GLY A 19 -4.30 10.09 -3.69
C GLY A 19 -5.59 10.07 -2.88
N LEU A 20 -5.65 9.25 -1.82
CA LEU A 20 -6.80 9.19 -0.92
C LEU A 20 -7.06 10.53 -0.21
N HIS A 21 -6.02 11.21 0.28
CA HIS A 21 -6.16 12.56 0.86
C HIS A 21 -6.80 13.54 -0.11
N ARG A 22 -6.41 13.49 -1.39
CA ARG A 22 -7.00 14.32 -2.44
C ARG A 22 -8.45 13.99 -2.75
N LEU A 23 -8.95 12.80 -2.38
CA LEU A 23 -10.34 12.38 -2.57
C LEU A 23 -11.20 12.57 -1.31
N GLU A 24 -10.59 12.82 -0.16
CA GLU A 24 -11.27 12.91 1.15
C GLU A 24 -12.34 14.01 1.20
N TYR A 25 -12.18 15.08 0.42
CA TYR A 25 -13.17 16.17 0.31
C TYR A 25 -14.55 15.68 -0.17
N ARG A 26 -14.64 14.50 -0.80
CA ARG A 26 -15.91 13.90 -1.24
C ARG A 26 -16.77 13.37 -0.09
N GLY A 27 -16.26 13.40 1.14
CA GLY A 27 -17.03 13.05 2.33
C GLY A 27 -17.10 11.55 2.62
N TYR A 28 -15.98 10.83 2.41
CA TYR A 28 -15.88 9.44 2.84
C TYR A 28 -15.76 9.33 4.36
N ASP A 29 -16.43 8.34 4.95
CA ASP A 29 -16.43 8.05 6.39
C ASP A 29 -15.41 6.96 6.79
N SER A 30 -14.70 6.40 5.82
CA SER A 30 -13.74 5.31 5.95
C SER A 30 -12.82 5.23 4.73
N ALA A 31 -11.67 4.59 4.90
CA ALA A 31 -10.71 4.34 3.82
C ALA A 31 -9.95 3.01 4.05
N GLY A 32 -9.31 2.50 3.01
CA GLY A 32 -8.47 1.31 3.10
C GLY A 32 -7.39 1.26 2.04
N LEU A 33 -6.38 0.42 2.28
CA LEU A 33 -5.23 0.20 1.42
C LEU A 33 -4.93 -1.30 1.36
N ALA A 34 -4.77 -1.85 0.16
CA ALA A 34 -4.31 -3.20 -0.06
C ALA A 34 -2.97 -3.16 -0.81
N VAL A 35 -1.95 -3.82 -0.28
CA VAL A 35 -0.61 -3.88 -0.89
C VAL A 35 -0.02 -5.27 -0.78
N ASP A 36 0.78 -5.65 -1.78
CA ASP A 36 1.52 -6.91 -1.74
C ASP A 36 2.53 -6.89 -0.59
N LEU A 37 2.55 -7.96 0.20
CA LEU A 37 3.60 -8.22 1.15
C LEU A 37 4.80 -8.85 0.43
N PRO A 38 6.03 -8.62 0.93
CA PRO A 38 7.20 -9.29 0.40
C PRO A 38 7.00 -10.80 0.53
N SER A 39 6.81 -11.46 -0.60
CA SER A 39 6.98 -12.91 -0.69
C SER A 39 8.47 -13.20 -0.61
N VAL A 40 8.86 -14.18 0.22
CA VAL A 40 10.24 -14.67 0.21
C VAL A 40 10.44 -15.33 -1.15
N ALA A 41 11.06 -14.59 -2.08
CA ALA A 41 11.52 -15.17 -3.32
C ALA A 41 12.52 -16.28 -2.95
N GLN A 42 12.20 -17.52 -3.29
CA GLN A 42 13.19 -18.59 -3.28
C GLN A 42 14.34 -18.10 -4.18
N ASN A 43 15.51 -17.80 -3.58
CA ASN A 43 16.74 -17.28 -4.19
C ASN A 43 17.03 -15.76 -4.11
N GLY A 44 16.29 -14.97 -3.32
CA GLY A 44 16.74 -13.62 -2.94
C GLY A 44 16.76 -12.56 -4.06
N VAL A 45 16.19 -12.88 -5.23
CA VAL A 45 15.98 -11.92 -6.31
C VAL A 45 14.53 -11.46 -6.27
N LEU A 46 14.31 -10.19 -5.91
CA LEU A 46 13.00 -9.54 -5.99
C LEU A 46 12.74 -9.15 -7.45
N ASN A 47 12.49 -10.14 -8.30
CA ASN A 47 11.88 -9.86 -9.59
C ASN A 47 10.49 -9.32 -9.27
N GLY A 48 10.16 -8.10 -9.68
CA GLY A 48 8.94 -7.35 -9.31
C GLY A 48 7.61 -7.97 -9.77
N GLU A 49 7.58 -9.29 -9.92
CA GLU A 49 6.40 -10.12 -10.10
C GLU A 49 6.14 -10.81 -8.77
N ALA A 50 5.12 -10.34 -8.05
CA ALA A 50 4.57 -11.08 -6.94
C ALA A 50 4.22 -12.49 -7.43
N ALA A 51 4.86 -13.53 -6.87
CA ALA A 51 4.53 -14.90 -7.19
C ALA A 51 3.01 -15.10 -7.04
N MET A 52 2.40 -15.88 -7.93
CA MET A 52 0.98 -16.20 -7.85
C MET A 52 0.64 -16.72 -6.44
N GLY A 53 -0.19 -15.98 -5.71
CA GLY A 53 -0.52 -16.28 -4.30
C GLY A 53 0.35 -15.55 -3.26
N SER A 54 1.10 -14.51 -3.64
CA SER A 54 1.79 -13.65 -2.66
C SER A 54 0.77 -13.05 -1.69
N PRO A 55 1.08 -13.03 -0.38
CA PRO A 55 0.14 -12.54 0.61
C PRO A 55 -0.10 -11.04 0.41
N ILE A 56 -1.35 -10.62 0.53
CA ILE A 56 -1.75 -9.21 0.42
C ILE A 56 -2.04 -8.71 1.83
N ALA A 57 -1.40 -7.60 2.23
CA ALA A 57 -1.78 -6.86 3.42
C ALA A 57 -2.95 -5.94 3.09
N VAL A 58 -4.00 -5.98 3.92
CA VAL A 58 -5.19 -5.15 3.76
C VAL A 58 -5.43 -4.37 5.06
N VAL A 59 -5.21 -3.06 5.00
CA VAL A 59 -5.44 -2.13 6.11
C VAL A 59 -6.73 -1.37 5.85
N ARG A 60 -7.64 -1.32 6.83
CA ARG A 60 -8.93 -0.61 6.73
C ARG A 60 -9.15 0.21 7.97
N GLN A 61 -9.57 1.46 7.81
CA GLN A 61 -9.77 2.37 8.92
C GLN A 61 -11.01 3.23 8.74
N LYS A 62 -11.83 3.32 9.80
CA LYS A 62 -12.95 4.28 9.87
C LYS A 62 -12.42 5.68 10.17
N GLY A 63 -13.11 6.69 9.66
CA GLY A 63 -12.77 8.09 9.86
C GLY A 63 -11.86 8.62 8.76
N LYS A 64 -10.99 9.57 9.15
CA LYS A 64 -10.13 10.32 8.23
C LYS A 64 -9.01 9.45 7.64
N VAL A 65 -8.54 9.84 6.46
CA VAL A 65 -7.38 9.20 5.80
C VAL A 65 -6.14 9.27 6.69
N SER A 66 -5.99 10.31 7.52
CA SER A 66 -4.90 10.40 8.50
C SER A 66 -4.87 9.24 9.50
N ALA A 67 -6.04 8.70 9.88
CA ALA A 67 -6.11 7.52 10.74
C ALA A 67 -5.64 6.27 9.98
N LEU A 68 -5.98 6.14 8.69
CA LEU A 68 -5.47 5.06 7.85
C LEU A 68 -3.94 5.15 7.73
N VAL A 69 -3.36 6.34 7.53
CA VAL A 69 -1.90 6.53 7.46
C VAL A 69 -1.21 6.00 8.72
N GLN A 70 -1.77 6.27 9.90
CA GLN A 70 -1.24 5.75 11.16
C GLN A 70 -1.33 4.23 11.25
N ALA A 71 -2.47 3.66 10.86
CA ALA A 71 -2.67 2.20 10.84
C ALA A 71 -1.69 1.51 9.89
N VAL A 72 -1.46 2.06 8.70
CA VAL A 72 -0.53 1.53 7.69
C VAL A 72 0.90 1.48 8.23
N LYS A 73 1.37 2.57 8.87
CA LYS A 73 2.70 2.60 9.50
C LYS A 73 2.86 1.56 10.60
N SER A 74 1.81 1.38 11.42
CA SER A 74 1.80 0.40 12.49
C SER A 74 1.77 -1.05 11.98
N GLU A 75 0.95 -1.37 10.98
CA GLU A 75 0.77 -2.75 10.50
C GLU A 75 1.90 -3.22 9.57
N LEU A 76 2.45 -2.33 8.75
CA LEU A 76 3.49 -2.69 7.79
C LEU A 76 4.91 -2.55 8.33
N HIS A 77 5.07 -2.12 9.59
CA HIS A 77 6.35 -1.83 10.25
C HIS A 77 7.26 -0.91 9.39
N MET A 78 6.68 0.18 8.88
CA MET A 78 7.35 1.16 8.02
C MET A 78 7.58 2.48 8.75
#